data_AF-A0A6J4NNG1-F1
#
_entry.id   AF-A0A6J4NNG1-F1
#
_cell.length_a   1.000
_cell.length_b   1.000
_cell.length_c   1.000
_cell.angle_alpha   90.00
_cell.angle_beta   90.00
_cell.angle_gamma   90.00
#
_symmetry.space_group_name_H-M   'P 1'
#
loop_
_entity.id
_entity.type
_entity.pdbx_description
1 polymer ?
#
loop_
_entity_poly.entity_id
_entity_poly.type
_entity_poly.pdbx_seq_one_letter_code
_entity_poly.pdbx_strand_id
1 'polypeptide(L)'
;MNEQTQPHAGPETSEPKTESHDPAVPEAYAAFMRTGWGERELDLPPHPVSDHAEARRARLGEMFPGERLVLPAGTYKVRANDTDYRFRPDTAHTYFSGNQTSDAVLVVEDGESVLYARPRASRETDEFFRDRQYGELWAGRRPSLGEMSASLGLEVRHLDDLPA
;
A
#
# COMPACT_ATOMS: atom_id res chain seq x y z
N MET A 1 10.25 3.08 -32.84
CA MET A 1 10.30 3.40 -31.40
C MET A 1 8.84 3.43 -30.96
N ASN A 2 8.28 2.28 -30.55
CA ASN A 2 6.86 2.21 -30.19
C ASN A 2 6.73 2.49 -28.70
N GLU A 3 6.23 3.67 -28.36
CA GLU A 3 5.69 3.99 -27.04
C GLU A 3 4.48 3.08 -26.78
N GLN A 4 4.68 2.07 -25.96
CA GLN A 4 3.58 1.36 -25.30
C GLN A 4 3.27 2.11 -24.02
N THR A 5 2.29 3.02 -24.10
CA THR A 5 1.61 3.57 -22.94
C THR A 5 1.02 2.41 -22.14
N GLN A 6 1.58 2.12 -20.97
CA GLN A 6 0.96 1.21 -20.02
C GLN A 6 -0.36 1.84 -19.54
N PRO A 7 -1.47 1.08 -19.49
CA PRO A 7 -2.69 1.61 -18.92
C PRO A 7 -2.46 1.88 -17.43
N HIS A 8 -2.73 3.11 -17.01
CA HIS A 8 -2.83 3.49 -15.60
C HIS A 8 -3.98 2.68 -14.99
N ALA A 9 -3.67 1.81 -14.02
CA ALA A 9 -4.67 1.02 -13.32
C ALA A 9 -5.61 1.99 -12.56
N GLY A 10 -6.88 2.02 -12.96
CA GLY A 10 -7.94 2.71 -12.23
C GLY A 10 -8.19 2.06 -10.87
N PRO A 11 -9.08 2.65 -10.05
CA PRO A 11 -9.33 2.18 -8.68
C PRO A 11 -9.76 0.70 -8.72
N GLU A 12 -8.95 -0.17 -8.12
CA GLU A 12 -9.23 -1.60 -8.08
C GLU A 12 -10.43 -1.87 -7.17
N THR A 13 -11.43 -2.55 -7.73
CA THR A 13 -12.62 -3.04 -7.02
C THR A 13 -12.23 -3.89 -5.82
N SER A 14 -12.96 -3.74 -4.71
CA SER A 14 -12.79 -4.47 -3.44
C SER A 14 -13.05 -5.98 -3.51
N GLU A 15 -13.26 -6.54 -4.69
CA GLU A 15 -13.51 -7.96 -4.89
C GLU A 15 -12.23 -8.68 -5.36
N PRO A 16 -11.86 -9.81 -4.73
CA PRO A 16 -10.65 -10.54 -5.09
C PRO A 16 -10.74 -11.09 -6.52
N LYS A 17 -9.67 -10.87 -7.29
CA LYS A 17 -9.59 -11.34 -8.67
C LYS A 17 -9.68 -12.87 -8.74
N THR A 18 -10.60 -13.36 -9.55
CA THR A 18 -10.91 -14.80 -9.72
C THR A 18 -10.51 -15.25 -11.14
N GLU A 19 -9.92 -16.44 -11.27
CA GLU A 19 -9.58 -17.09 -12.54
C GLU A 19 -10.61 -18.16 -12.93
N SER A 20 -10.60 -18.62 -14.19
CA SER A 20 -11.57 -19.61 -14.72
C SER A 20 -11.57 -20.96 -13.99
N HIS A 21 -10.49 -21.27 -13.26
CA HIS A 21 -10.32 -22.52 -12.53
C HIS A 21 -10.61 -22.38 -11.03
N ASP A 22 -10.92 -21.18 -10.55
CA ASP A 22 -11.24 -20.96 -9.14
C ASP A 22 -12.66 -21.43 -8.85
N PRO A 23 -12.85 -22.35 -7.90
CA PRO A 23 -14.18 -22.80 -7.52
C PRO A 23 -14.94 -21.69 -6.79
N ALA A 24 -16.26 -21.69 -6.90
CA ALA A 24 -17.10 -20.86 -6.06
C ALA A 24 -16.87 -21.20 -4.58
N VAL A 25 -16.68 -20.18 -3.76
CA VAL A 25 -16.44 -20.35 -2.32
C VAL A 25 -17.77 -20.46 -1.59
N PRO A 26 -18.07 -21.58 -0.91
CA PRO A 26 -19.30 -21.71 -0.12
C PRO A 26 -19.30 -20.76 1.08
N GLU A 27 -20.46 -20.15 1.40
CA GLU A 27 -20.55 -19.17 2.50
C GLU A 27 -20.13 -19.77 3.85
N ALA A 28 -20.46 -21.03 4.13
CA ALA A 28 -20.04 -21.69 5.37
C ALA A 28 -18.51 -21.75 5.51
N TYR A 29 -17.78 -21.92 4.39
CA TYR A 29 -16.33 -21.89 4.38
C TYR A 29 -15.80 -20.47 4.54
N ALA A 30 -16.35 -19.50 3.81
CA ALA A 30 -15.95 -18.10 3.93
C ALA A 30 -16.15 -17.58 5.37
N ALA A 31 -17.30 -17.84 5.98
CA ALA A 31 -17.60 -17.48 7.36
C ALA A 31 -16.62 -18.11 8.36
N PHE A 32 -16.25 -19.38 8.17
CA PHE A 32 -15.20 -20.01 8.98
C PHE A 32 -13.85 -19.31 8.81
N MET A 33 -13.44 -19.07 7.55
CA MET A 33 -12.15 -18.46 7.20
C MET A 33 -12.00 -17.01 7.65
N ARG A 34 -13.08 -16.28 7.96
CA ARG A 34 -13.01 -14.91 8.53
C ARG A 34 -12.74 -14.89 10.04
N THR A 35 -12.79 -16.04 10.73
CA THR A 35 -12.72 -16.13 12.20
C THR A 35 -11.52 -16.94 12.69
N GLY A 36 -11.21 -16.84 13.99
CA GLY A 36 -10.19 -17.69 14.64
C GLY A 36 -8.73 -17.27 14.41
N TRP A 37 -8.49 -16.18 13.68
CA TRP A 37 -7.16 -15.61 13.46
C TRP A 37 -6.76 -14.65 14.59
N GLY A 38 -5.51 -14.72 15.04
CA GLY A 38 -5.01 -13.84 16.10
C GLY A 38 -4.84 -12.40 15.63
N GLU A 39 -5.37 -11.45 16.40
CA GLU A 39 -5.10 -10.03 16.19
C GLU A 39 -3.79 -9.64 16.89
N ARG A 40 -2.92 -8.96 16.15
CA ARG A 40 -1.68 -8.43 16.71
C ARG A 40 -1.36 -7.09 16.09
N GLU A 41 -1.50 -6.05 16.89
CA GLU A 41 -0.81 -4.79 16.67
C GLU A 41 0.59 -4.87 17.26
N LEU A 42 1.52 -4.29 16.53
CA LEU A 42 2.89 -4.13 16.95
C LEU A 42 3.10 -2.67 17.35
N ASP A 43 3.65 -2.50 18.54
CA ASP A 43 4.25 -1.21 18.90
C ASP A 43 5.58 -1.09 18.15
N LEU A 44 5.55 -0.39 17.01
CA LEU A 44 6.72 -0.20 16.16
C LEU A 44 7.43 1.09 16.55
N PRO A 45 8.75 1.06 16.83
CA PRO A 45 9.49 2.29 17.07
C PRO A 45 9.54 3.15 15.79
N PRO A 46 9.72 4.46 15.94
CA PRO A 46 10.06 5.33 14.81
C PRO A 46 11.25 4.77 14.04
N HIS A 47 11.10 4.66 12.73
CA HIS A 47 12.17 4.26 11.83
C HIS A 47 13.27 5.33 11.85
N PRO A 48 14.57 4.98 11.84
CA PRO A 48 15.66 5.95 11.88
C PRO A 48 15.68 6.98 10.74
N VAL A 49 14.86 6.78 9.70
CA VAL A 49 14.74 7.70 8.56
C VAL A 49 13.68 8.78 8.76
N SER A 50 12.77 8.62 9.73
CA SER A 50 11.58 9.46 9.92
C SER A 50 11.93 10.95 10.00
N ASP A 51 12.79 11.34 10.93
CA ASP A 51 13.26 12.73 11.09
C ASP A 51 13.91 13.29 9.81
N HIS A 52 14.70 12.46 9.13
CA HIS A 52 15.34 12.84 7.88
C HIS A 52 14.33 13.01 6.74
N ALA A 53 13.34 12.13 6.66
CA ALA A 53 12.27 12.15 5.68
C ALA A 53 11.37 13.39 5.87
N GLU A 54 11.01 13.71 7.11
CA GLU A 54 10.27 14.93 7.46
C GLU A 54 10.99 16.19 6.98
N ALA A 55 12.27 16.36 7.36
CA ALA A 55 13.06 17.50 6.92
C ALA A 55 13.26 17.57 5.39
N ARG A 56 13.20 16.44 4.68
CA ARG A 56 13.23 16.41 3.21
C ARG A 56 11.89 16.84 2.62
N ARG A 57 10.76 16.40 3.18
CA ARG A 57 9.41 16.79 2.71
C ARG A 57 9.16 18.28 2.92
N ALA A 58 9.56 18.83 4.07
CA ALA A 58 9.46 20.28 4.33
C ALA A 58 10.18 21.11 3.25
N ARG A 59 11.47 20.79 3.00
CA ARG A 59 12.26 21.44 1.94
C ARG A 59 11.69 21.22 0.54
N LEU A 60 11.12 20.04 0.27
CA LEU A 60 10.48 19.76 -1.00
C LEU A 60 9.25 20.65 -1.21
N GLY A 61 8.37 20.77 -0.20
CA GLY A 61 7.20 21.64 -0.26
C GLY A 61 7.57 23.12 -0.45
N GLU A 62 8.63 23.60 0.20
CA GLU A 62 9.14 24.97 0.03
C GLU A 62 9.61 25.28 -1.40
N MET A 63 10.07 24.27 -2.16
CA MET A 63 10.53 24.45 -3.54
C MET A 63 9.37 24.57 -4.55
N PHE A 64 8.19 24.06 -4.20
CA PHE A 64 7.02 24.00 -5.08
C PHE A 64 5.78 24.56 -4.36
N PRO A 65 5.79 25.86 -4.00
CA PRO A 65 4.68 26.46 -3.26
C PRO A 65 3.38 26.45 -4.08
N GLY A 66 2.30 25.94 -3.48
CA GLY A 66 0.98 25.82 -4.11
C GLY A 66 0.86 24.67 -5.12
N GLU A 67 1.87 23.80 -5.23
CA GLU A 67 1.79 22.60 -6.05
C GLU A 67 1.54 21.35 -5.20
N ARG A 68 0.74 20.43 -5.74
CA ARG A 68 0.56 19.08 -5.20
C ARG A 68 1.55 18.12 -5.79
N LEU A 69 2.51 17.68 -4.98
CA LEU A 69 3.51 16.70 -5.38
C LEU A 69 3.01 15.29 -5.04
N VAL A 70 2.98 14.42 -6.05
CA VAL A 70 2.50 13.04 -5.93
C VAL A 70 3.65 12.07 -6.20
N LEU A 71 4.06 11.33 -5.18
CA LEU A 71 5.20 10.42 -5.22
C LEU A 71 4.72 8.98 -5.00
N PRO A 72 4.41 8.22 -6.05
CA PRO A 72 3.96 6.83 -5.93
C PRO A 72 5.12 5.88 -5.60
N ALA A 73 4.87 4.88 -4.75
CA ALA A 73 5.80 3.79 -4.46
C ALA A 73 5.99 2.86 -5.66
N GLY A 74 4.96 2.75 -6.50
CA GLY A 74 4.85 1.76 -7.56
C GLY A 74 4.16 0.48 -7.11
N THR A 75 3.97 -0.42 -8.07
CA THR A 75 3.27 -1.70 -7.92
C THR A 75 4.20 -2.87 -8.24
N TYR A 76 3.72 -4.09 -8.07
CA TYR A 76 4.47 -5.28 -8.52
C TYR A 76 4.65 -5.29 -10.05
N LYS A 77 5.76 -5.88 -10.48
CA LYS A 77 6.07 -6.08 -11.90
C LYS A 77 6.11 -7.58 -12.20
N VAL A 78 5.25 -8.00 -13.11
CA VAL A 78 5.18 -9.39 -13.58
C VAL A 78 6.52 -9.83 -14.17
N ARG A 79 7.02 -10.96 -13.69
CA ARG A 79 8.18 -11.67 -14.22
C ARG A 79 7.76 -12.71 -15.24
N ALA A 80 6.82 -13.57 -14.88
CA ALA A 80 6.24 -14.58 -15.76
C ALA A 80 4.91 -15.07 -15.20
N ASN A 81 3.85 -15.04 -16.01
CA ASN A 81 2.49 -15.45 -15.62
C ASN A 81 2.02 -14.71 -14.35
N ASP A 82 1.72 -15.44 -13.29
CA ASP A 82 1.26 -14.99 -11.98
C ASP A 82 2.39 -14.72 -10.98
N THR A 83 3.65 -14.75 -11.43
CA THR A 83 4.81 -14.47 -10.57
C THR A 83 5.40 -13.10 -10.85
N ASP A 84 5.65 -12.36 -9.78
CA ASP A 84 6.26 -11.03 -9.81
C ASP A 84 7.76 -11.07 -9.51
N TYR A 85 8.46 -10.03 -9.96
CA TYR A 85 9.75 -9.68 -9.38
C TYR A 85 9.59 -9.26 -7.92
N ARG A 86 10.67 -9.38 -7.14
CA ARG A 86 10.71 -8.82 -5.79
C ARG A 86 10.41 -7.33 -5.87
N PHE A 87 9.41 -6.90 -5.09
CA PHE A 87 9.04 -5.50 -5.03
C PHE A 87 10.23 -4.64 -4.58
N ARG A 88 10.41 -3.53 -5.28
CA ARG A 88 11.35 -2.47 -4.93
C ARG A 88 10.59 -1.15 -5.12
N PRO A 89 10.37 -0.36 -4.06
CA PRO A 89 9.69 0.92 -4.17
C PRO A 89 10.52 1.91 -5.01
N ASP A 90 9.83 2.90 -5.55
CA ASP A 90 10.46 4.05 -6.17
C ASP A 90 11.43 4.74 -5.20
N THR A 91 12.54 5.24 -5.76
CA THR A 91 13.62 5.83 -4.97
C THR A 91 13.20 7.14 -4.35
N ALA A 92 12.47 8.00 -5.07
CA ALA A 92 11.98 9.26 -4.53
C ALA A 92 10.93 9.01 -3.45
N HIS A 93 9.98 8.10 -3.69
CA HIS A 93 8.99 7.70 -2.68
C HIS A 93 9.67 7.28 -1.36
N THR A 94 10.63 6.35 -1.43
CA THR A 94 11.35 5.86 -0.25
C THR A 94 12.18 6.96 0.41
N TYR A 95 12.80 7.84 -0.38
CA TYR A 95 13.64 8.93 0.14
C TYR A 95 12.86 9.95 0.96
N PHE A 96 11.62 10.28 0.56
CA PHE A 96 10.78 11.28 1.19
C PHE A 96 9.80 10.73 2.23
N SER A 97 9.45 9.44 2.18
CA SER A 97 8.52 8.82 3.16
C SER A 97 9.18 7.82 4.10
N GLY A 98 10.25 7.15 3.67
CA GLY A 98 10.77 5.94 4.33
C GLY A 98 9.93 4.67 4.09
N ASN A 99 8.76 4.79 3.46
CA ASN A 99 7.89 3.65 3.19
C ASN A 99 8.50 2.72 2.14
N GLN A 100 8.33 1.42 2.36
CA GLN A 100 8.78 0.36 1.45
C GLN A 100 7.65 -0.60 1.06
N THR A 101 6.40 -0.28 1.42
CA THR A 101 5.24 -1.06 1.00
C THR A 101 4.82 -0.68 -0.42
N SER A 102 4.28 -1.65 -1.16
CA SER A 102 3.71 -1.44 -2.50
C SER A 102 2.41 -0.63 -2.45
N ASP A 103 1.98 -0.10 -3.59
CA ASP A 103 0.63 0.48 -3.74
C ASP A 103 0.36 1.59 -2.72
N ALA A 104 1.37 2.42 -2.51
CA ALA A 104 1.32 3.57 -1.64
C ALA A 104 1.68 4.84 -2.43
N VAL A 105 1.13 5.97 -2.02
CA VAL A 105 1.32 7.27 -2.65
C VAL A 105 1.58 8.30 -1.56
N LEU A 106 2.76 8.91 -1.57
CA LEU A 106 3.03 10.07 -0.74
C LEU A 106 2.54 11.32 -1.47
N VAL A 107 1.72 12.12 -0.80
CA VAL A 107 1.30 13.45 -1.27
C VAL A 107 1.93 14.50 -0.39
N VAL A 108 2.54 15.53 -1.01
CA VAL A 108 3.06 16.73 -0.34
C VAL A 108 2.40 17.95 -0.98
N GLU A 109 1.69 18.74 -0.19
CA GLU A 109 0.91 19.90 -0.65
C GLU A 109 0.75 20.89 0.52
N ASP A 110 0.90 22.19 0.26
CA ASP A 110 0.69 23.26 1.24
C ASP A 110 1.42 23.10 2.59
N GLY A 111 2.62 22.48 2.55
CA GLY A 111 3.42 22.22 3.76
C GLY A 111 2.98 20.99 4.55
N GLU A 112 1.92 20.31 4.12
CA GLU A 112 1.45 19.05 4.70
C GLU A 112 1.98 17.84 3.91
N SER A 113 1.99 16.68 4.55
CA SER A 113 2.43 15.43 3.93
C SER A 113 1.62 14.24 4.44
N VAL A 114 0.96 13.54 3.53
CA VAL A 114 0.12 12.39 3.84
C VAL A 114 0.54 11.20 2.98
N LEU A 115 0.72 10.04 3.60
CA LEU A 115 0.92 8.77 2.90
C LEU A 115 -0.43 8.06 2.75
N TYR A 116 -0.85 7.84 1.52
CA TYR A 116 -2.01 7.00 1.20
C TYR A 116 -1.48 5.59 0.93
N ALA A 117 -1.91 4.60 1.70
CA ALA A 117 -1.37 3.24 1.60
C ALA A 117 -2.45 2.18 1.78
N ARG A 118 -2.23 1.01 1.17
CA ARG A 118 -3.03 -0.20 1.43
C ARG A 118 -2.55 -0.87 2.72
N PRO A 119 -3.39 -0.96 3.77
CA PRO A 119 -3.03 -1.61 5.03
C PRO A 119 -3.04 -3.13 4.90
N ARG A 120 -2.82 -3.83 6.02
CA ARG A 120 -3.13 -5.27 6.12
C ARG A 120 -4.56 -5.58 5.68
N ALA A 121 -4.74 -6.73 5.05
CA ALA A 121 -6.04 -7.22 4.63
C ALA A 121 -7.02 -7.27 5.80
N SER A 122 -8.27 -6.85 5.55
CA SER A 122 -9.33 -6.94 6.56
C SER A 122 -9.70 -8.39 6.83
N ARG A 123 -10.03 -8.70 8.10
CA ARG A 123 -10.64 -9.99 8.48
C ARG A 123 -12.16 -9.99 8.33
N GLU A 124 -12.76 -8.81 8.12
CA GLU A 124 -14.20 -8.66 7.92
C GLU A 124 -14.63 -9.03 6.50
N THR A 125 -13.67 -9.04 5.56
CA THR A 125 -13.89 -9.40 4.16
C THR A 125 -13.13 -10.68 3.80
N ASP A 126 -13.34 -11.16 2.58
CA ASP A 126 -12.64 -12.32 2.05
C ASP A 126 -11.17 -12.02 1.65
N GLU A 127 -10.76 -10.76 1.65
CA GLU A 127 -9.43 -10.31 1.20
C GLU A 127 -8.31 -11.09 1.90
N PHE A 128 -8.44 -11.31 3.22
CA PHE A 128 -7.47 -12.03 4.03
C PHE A 128 -7.02 -13.38 3.44
N PHE A 129 -7.95 -14.16 2.85
CA PHE A 129 -7.66 -15.51 2.35
C PHE A 129 -7.89 -15.70 0.85
N ARG A 130 -8.65 -14.83 0.19
CA ARG A 130 -8.95 -14.91 -1.25
C ARG A 130 -8.07 -14.02 -2.10
N ASP A 131 -7.52 -12.95 -1.53
CA ASP A 131 -6.62 -12.10 -2.30
C ASP A 131 -5.25 -12.78 -2.42
N ARG A 132 -4.89 -13.14 -3.66
CA ARG A 132 -3.61 -13.80 -3.98
C ARG A 132 -2.39 -12.89 -3.86
N GLN A 133 -2.59 -11.57 -3.91
CA GLN A 133 -1.52 -10.57 -3.90
C GLN A 133 -1.37 -9.95 -2.51
N TYR A 134 -2.47 -9.66 -1.82
CA TYR A 134 -2.49 -8.94 -0.54
C TYR A 134 -3.05 -9.75 0.63
N GLY A 135 -3.61 -10.93 0.38
CA GLY A 135 -4.16 -11.79 1.44
C GLY A 135 -3.07 -12.21 2.41
N GLU A 136 -3.18 -11.79 3.67
CA GLU A 136 -2.18 -12.01 4.71
C GLU A 136 -1.89 -13.51 4.93
N LEU A 137 -2.87 -14.39 4.67
CA LEU A 137 -2.69 -15.83 4.74
C LEU A 137 -1.57 -16.35 3.81
N TRP A 138 -1.38 -15.70 2.66
CA TRP A 138 -0.47 -16.16 1.60
C TRP A 138 0.75 -15.24 1.43
N ALA A 139 0.51 -13.92 1.37
CA ALA A 139 1.53 -12.91 1.13
C ALA A 139 2.26 -12.47 2.42
N GLY A 140 1.75 -12.90 3.57
CA GLY A 140 2.22 -12.48 4.88
C GLY A 140 1.68 -11.12 5.31
N ARG A 141 2.03 -10.75 6.53
CA ARG A 141 1.48 -9.57 7.21
C ARG A 141 2.02 -8.27 6.61
N ARG A 142 1.11 -7.35 6.26
CA ARG A 142 1.43 -5.93 6.03
C ARG A 142 1.23 -5.14 7.34
N PRO A 143 1.89 -3.98 7.51
CA PRO A 143 1.60 -3.09 8.62
C PRO A 143 0.17 -2.51 8.53
N SER A 144 -0.44 -2.17 9.67
CA SER A 144 -1.64 -1.31 9.67
C SER A 144 -1.29 0.15 9.34
N LEU A 145 -2.31 0.97 9.07
CA LEU A 145 -2.13 2.42 8.90
C LEU A 145 -1.48 3.05 10.16
N GLY A 146 -1.92 2.65 11.36
CA GLY A 146 -1.36 3.12 12.63
C GLY A 146 0.10 2.71 12.81
N GLU A 147 0.46 1.48 12.46
CA GLU A 147 1.85 1.00 12.50
C GLU A 147 2.76 1.76 11.53
N MET A 148 2.27 2.02 10.31
CA MET A 148 3.01 2.84 9.34
C MET A 148 3.16 4.28 9.85
N SER A 149 2.10 4.87 10.40
CA SER A 149 2.13 6.23 10.93
C SER A 149 3.11 6.38 12.08
N ALA A 150 3.04 5.47 13.07
CA ALA A 150 3.96 5.44 14.20
C ALA A 150 5.42 5.25 13.77
N SER A 151 5.69 4.34 12.83
CA SER A 151 7.06 4.06 12.39
C SER A 151 7.62 5.15 11.47
N LEU A 152 6.82 5.71 10.57
CA LEU A 152 7.30 6.66 9.57
C LEU A 152 7.24 8.12 10.03
N GLY A 153 6.51 8.43 11.11
CA GLY A 153 6.39 9.79 11.64
C GLY A 153 5.63 10.72 10.71
N LEU A 154 4.60 10.22 10.00
CA LEU A 154 3.69 11.02 9.20
C LEU A 154 2.28 10.46 9.23
N GLU A 155 1.31 11.27 8.84
CA GLU A 155 -0.07 10.83 8.69
C GLU A 155 -0.17 9.77 7.58
N VAL A 156 -0.91 8.70 7.87
CA VAL A 156 -1.16 7.62 6.91
C VAL A 156 -2.67 7.38 6.80
N ARG A 157 -3.20 7.45 5.58
CA ARG A 157 -4.62 7.23 5.25
C ARG A 157 -4.78 6.03 4.33
N HIS A 158 -6.01 5.52 4.21
CA HIS A 158 -6.29 4.44 3.26
C HIS A 158 -6.08 4.94 1.83
N LEU A 159 -5.59 4.08 0.93
CA LEU A 159 -5.38 4.46 -0.47
C LEU A 159 -6.67 4.97 -1.14
N ASP A 160 -7.81 4.37 -0.81
CA ASP A 160 -9.12 4.76 -1.35
C ASP A 160 -9.57 6.17 -0.93
N ASP A 161 -8.96 6.74 0.12
CA ASP A 161 -9.23 8.12 0.56
C ASP A 161 -8.45 9.14 -0.27
N LEU A 162 -7.58 8.71 -1.21
CA LEU A 162 -6.81 9.60 -2.08
C LEU A 162 -7.77 10.36 -3.03
N PRO A 163 -7.90 11.70 -2.91
CA PRO A 163 -8.79 12.45 -3.78
C PRO A 163 -8.24 12.44 -5.22
N ALA A 164 -9.17 12.24 -6.17
CA ALA A 164 -8.96 12.20 -7.61
C ALA A 164 -8.42 13.51 -8.19
#